data_AF-A0AAU5EF48-F1
#
_entry.id   AF-A0AAU5EF48-F1
#
_cell.length_a   1.000
_cell.length_b   1.000
_cell.length_c   1.000
_cell.angle_alpha   90.00
_cell.angle_beta   90.00
_cell.angle_gamma   90.00
#
_symmetry.space_group_name_H-M   'P 1'
#
loop_
_entity.id
_entity.type
_entity.pdbx_description
1 polymer ?
#
loop_
_entity_poly.entity_id
_entity_poly.type
_entity_poly.pdbx_seq_one_letter_code
_entity_poly.pdbx_strand_id
1 'polypeptide(L)'
;MLITPLPGTNRDNLIEVLRGEQTKVINLRGRHFGSAYQALLAYLSWSSDAVRMLRGQIRAADIDRLVLTRRHGALLDGVGHLAGSDQQAFVNGIVGLELDERIEEFEKAIKEYTALTERWNPSRRILVPDTTLFIQHPEKIEHADFAALLGGGPEPVHVLVPMMVVDELDVLKETKDKRARWRAGYSLAVLDRVIREPGAVLHKANVGQDTDGDDPARGEVTVELLFDPPGHARLPNPDDEIVDRAVVAQALAGAPVTLVTYDTGQSTRGWAAELRVTKLRSDAGTGPEPAKA
;
A
#
# COMPACT_ATOMS: atom_id res chain seq x y z
N MET A 1 11.84 4.40 -1.35
CA MET A 1 11.35 3.07 -1.69
C MET A 1 10.19 2.78 -0.76
N LEU A 2 9.01 2.41 -1.29
CA LEU A 2 7.85 2.17 -0.44
C LEU A 2 7.97 0.81 0.27
N ILE A 3 7.98 0.83 1.60
CA ILE A 3 7.95 -0.37 2.44
C ILE A 3 6.52 -0.87 2.55
N THR A 4 6.36 -2.19 2.44
CA THR A 4 5.08 -2.88 2.57
C THR A 4 5.01 -3.55 3.95
N PRO A 5 4.23 -2.98 4.90
CA PRO A 5 4.04 -3.61 6.20
C PRO A 5 3.32 -4.95 6.07
N LEU A 6 3.57 -5.86 7.01
CA LEU A 6 2.79 -7.07 7.15
C LEU A 6 1.41 -6.75 7.75
N PRO A 7 0.38 -7.58 7.50
CA PRO A 7 -0.90 -7.47 8.15
C PRO A 7 -0.75 -7.42 9.68
N GLY A 8 -1.43 -6.47 10.33
CA GLY A 8 -1.39 -6.29 11.79
C GLY A 8 -0.16 -5.54 12.32
N THR A 9 0.79 -5.16 11.46
CA THR A 9 1.93 -4.32 11.88
C THR A 9 1.45 -2.95 12.37
N ASN A 10 1.92 -2.56 13.55
CA ASN A 10 1.71 -1.22 14.06
C ASN A 10 2.64 -0.23 13.34
N ARG A 11 2.06 0.77 12.68
CA ARG A 11 2.80 1.73 11.85
C ARG A 11 3.83 2.56 12.62
N ASP A 12 3.51 2.94 13.86
CA ASP A 12 4.36 3.80 14.70
C ASP A 12 5.54 3.00 15.24
N ASN A 13 5.32 1.73 15.58
CA ASN A 13 6.38 0.81 15.95
C ASN A 13 7.31 0.52 14.75
N LEU A 14 6.76 0.34 13.54
CA LEU A 14 7.57 0.11 12.34
C LEU A 14 8.50 1.29 12.04
N ILE A 15 8.03 2.53 12.13
CA ILE A 15 8.90 3.70 11.89
C ILE A 15 10.03 3.79 12.92
N GLU A 16 9.77 3.47 14.18
CA GLU A 16 10.78 3.43 15.24
C GLU A 16 11.82 2.32 15.01
N VAL A 17 11.38 1.13 14.59
CA VAL A 17 12.30 0.03 14.23
C VAL A 17 13.18 0.44 13.05
N LEU A 18 12.62 1.04 11.99
CA LEU A 18 13.39 1.50 10.83
C LEU A 18 14.42 2.56 11.22
N ARG A 19 14.04 3.56 12.03
CA ARG A 19 14.96 4.59 12.54
C ARG A 19 16.06 4.00 13.41
N GLY A 20 15.72 3.00 14.23
CA GLY A 20 16.68 2.28 15.06
C GLY A 20 17.74 1.57 14.22
N GLU A 21 17.33 0.85 13.18
CA GLU A 21 18.26 0.18 12.26
C GLU A 21 19.08 1.16 11.42
N GLN A 22 18.47 2.26 10.96
CA GLN A 22 19.18 3.35 10.27
C GLN A 22 20.29 3.94 11.16
N THR A 23 19.97 4.21 12.43
CA THR A 23 20.94 4.74 13.40
C THR A 23 22.11 3.78 13.61
N LYS A 24 21.83 2.47 13.68
CA LYS A 24 22.87 1.44 13.81
C LYS A 24 23.81 1.43 12.60
N VAL A 25 23.29 1.50 11.38
CA VAL A 25 24.12 1.50 10.17
C VAL A 25 24.94 2.79 10.02
N ILE A 26 24.39 3.96 10.40
CA ILE A 26 25.13 5.22 10.48
C ILE A 26 26.29 5.12 11.47
N ASN A 27 26.03 4.60 12.68
CA ASN A 27 27.06 4.40 13.70
C ASN A 27 28.13 3.41 13.25
N LEU A 28 27.73 2.37 12.51
CA LEU A 28 28.64 1.38 11.95
C LEU A 28 29.55 2.02 10.91
N ARG A 29 29.01 2.87 10.04
CA ARG A 29 29.75 3.60 9.01
C ARG A 29 30.78 4.58 9.56
N GLY A 30 30.44 5.24 10.67
CA GLY A 30 31.33 6.17 11.38
C GLY A 30 32.36 5.50 12.30
N ARG A 31 32.24 4.20 12.55
CA ARG A 31 33.15 3.47 13.45
C ARG A 31 34.49 3.18 12.78
N HIS A 32 35.58 3.43 13.49
CA HIS A 32 36.90 2.97 13.10
C HIS A 32 37.10 1.50 13.48
N PHE A 33 37.50 0.69 12.51
CA PHE A 33 37.85 -0.72 12.70
C PHE A 33 39.35 -0.93 12.58
N GLY A 34 39.89 -1.87 13.35
CA GLY A 34 41.31 -2.23 13.29
C GLY A 34 41.68 -3.03 12.04
N SER A 35 40.70 -3.58 11.32
CA SER A 35 40.89 -4.29 10.04
C SER A 35 39.63 -4.30 9.20
N ALA A 36 39.79 -4.53 7.89
CA ALA A 36 38.66 -4.70 6.97
C ALA A 36 37.79 -5.91 7.29
N TYR A 37 38.40 -6.99 7.80
CA TYR A 37 37.67 -8.17 8.26
C TYR A 37 36.74 -7.86 9.43
N GLN A 38 37.20 -7.06 10.41
CA GLN A 38 36.34 -6.61 11.51
C GLN A 38 35.18 -5.74 11.03
N ALA A 39 35.42 -4.83 10.07
CA ALA A 39 34.36 -4.02 9.47
C ALA A 39 33.32 -4.89 8.74
N LEU A 40 33.79 -5.87 7.95
CA LEU A 40 32.93 -6.82 7.25
C LEU A 40 32.08 -7.66 8.21
N LEU A 41 32.67 -8.24 9.25
CA LEU A 41 31.92 -9.00 10.26
C LEU A 41 30.89 -8.14 10.98
N ALA A 42 31.24 -6.90 11.32
CA ALA A 42 30.31 -5.99 11.98
C ALA A 42 29.13 -5.62 11.07
N TYR A 43 29.36 -5.43 9.77
CA TYR A 43 28.32 -5.27 8.77
C TYR A 43 27.41 -6.49 8.67
N LEU A 44 27.96 -7.70 8.47
CA LEU A 44 27.17 -8.93 8.36
C LEU A 44 26.36 -9.25 9.64
N SER A 45 26.94 -8.94 10.80
CA SER A 45 26.24 -9.05 12.09
C SER A 45 25.07 -8.07 12.16
N TRP A 46 25.28 -6.81 11.78
CA TRP A 46 24.20 -5.83 11.70
C TRP A 46 23.10 -6.28 10.73
N SER A 47 23.47 -6.77 9.54
CA SER A 47 22.49 -7.25 8.55
C SER A 47 21.62 -8.36 9.12
N SER A 48 22.20 -9.32 9.84
CA SER A 48 21.47 -10.41 10.48
C SER A 48 20.51 -9.91 11.57
N ASP A 49 20.95 -8.95 12.39
CA ASP A 49 20.11 -8.32 13.40
C ASP A 49 18.97 -7.50 12.78
N ALA A 50 19.25 -6.71 11.74
CA ALA A 50 18.25 -5.92 11.03
C ALA A 50 17.16 -6.81 10.43
N VAL A 51 17.55 -7.93 9.78
CA VAL A 51 16.59 -8.92 9.28
C VAL A 51 15.72 -9.47 10.40
N ARG A 52 16.31 -9.83 11.55
CA ARG A 52 15.57 -10.34 12.70
C ARG A 52 14.54 -9.33 13.22
N MET A 53 14.88 -8.04 13.24
CA MET A 53 13.98 -6.98 13.69
C MET A 53 12.87 -6.67 12.67
N LEU A 54 13.15 -6.79 11.37
CA LEU A 54 12.23 -6.41 10.29
C LEU A 54 11.31 -7.56 9.83
N ARG A 55 11.71 -8.83 10.00
CA ARG A 55 10.99 -10.01 9.48
C ARG A 55 9.53 -10.12 9.92
N GLY A 56 9.19 -9.63 11.11
CA GLY A 56 7.82 -9.62 11.63
C GLY A 56 7.01 -8.37 11.28
N GLN A 57 7.60 -7.41 10.56
CA GLN A 57 7.02 -6.10 10.35
C GLN A 57 6.79 -5.76 8.89
N ILE A 58 7.65 -6.25 7.99
CA ILE A 58 7.61 -5.90 6.56
C ILE A 58 7.76 -7.15 5.69
N ARG A 59 7.36 -7.06 4.42
CA ARG A 59 7.49 -8.15 3.46
C ARG A 59 8.96 -8.53 3.24
N ALA A 60 9.20 -9.82 2.98
CA ALA A 60 10.55 -10.34 2.70
C ALA A 60 11.24 -9.62 1.53
N ALA A 61 10.50 -9.30 0.46
CA ALA A 61 11.03 -8.57 -0.68
C ALA A 61 11.58 -7.18 -0.33
N ASP A 62 11.02 -6.52 0.69
CA ASP A 62 11.51 -5.22 1.16
C ASP A 62 12.75 -5.38 2.04
N ILE A 63 12.86 -6.48 2.79
CA ILE A 63 14.09 -6.85 3.54
C ILE A 63 15.23 -7.14 2.57
N ASP A 64 14.95 -7.83 1.46
CA ASP A 64 15.96 -8.13 0.43
C ASP A 64 16.52 -6.86 -0.22
N ARG A 65 15.69 -5.83 -0.37
CA ARG A 65 16.11 -4.53 -0.91
C ARG A 65 16.82 -3.66 0.11
N LEU A 66 16.33 -3.64 1.35
CA LEU A 66 16.87 -2.81 2.43
C LEU A 66 18.14 -3.39 3.06
N VAL A 67 18.33 -4.71 3.05
CA VAL A 67 19.38 -5.34 3.84
C VAL A 67 20.09 -6.45 3.04
N LEU A 68 19.34 -7.43 2.53
CA LEU A 68 19.92 -8.64 1.93
C LEU A 68 20.20 -8.47 0.43
N THR A 69 20.97 -7.44 0.09
CA THR A 69 21.25 -7.11 -1.31
C THR A 69 22.13 -8.15 -1.99
N ARG A 70 22.22 -8.09 -3.32
CA ARG A 70 23.18 -8.93 -4.07
C ARG A 70 24.62 -8.76 -3.60
N ARG A 71 25.00 -7.55 -3.17
CA ARG A 71 26.34 -7.26 -2.63
C ARG A 71 26.52 -7.87 -1.24
N HIS A 72 25.50 -7.84 -0.39
CA HIS A 72 25.50 -8.58 0.88
C HIS A 72 25.83 -10.06 0.65
N GLY A 73 25.14 -10.71 -0.30
CA GLY A 73 25.40 -12.13 -0.63
C GLY A 73 26.85 -12.38 -1.06
N ALA A 74 27.38 -11.56 -1.97
CA ALA A 74 28.77 -11.66 -2.41
C ALA A 74 29.80 -11.44 -1.29
N LEU A 75 29.52 -10.50 -0.37
CA LEU A 75 30.35 -10.24 0.81
C LEU A 75 30.30 -11.39 1.82
N LEU A 76 29.14 -12.01 2.01
CA LEU A 76 28.95 -13.17 2.87
C LEU A 76 29.71 -14.39 2.32
N ASP A 77 29.58 -14.67 1.03
CA ASP A 77 30.29 -15.77 0.36
C ASP A 77 31.81 -15.56 0.38
N GLY A 78 32.25 -14.30 0.26
CA GLY A 78 33.66 -13.92 0.29
C GLY A 78 34.29 -13.87 1.69
N VAL A 79 33.51 -13.93 2.78
CA VAL A 79 34.01 -13.64 4.14
C VAL A 79 35.19 -14.51 4.56
N GLY A 80 35.25 -15.77 4.10
CA GLY A 80 36.34 -16.70 4.39
C GLY A 80 37.62 -16.49 3.55
N HIS A 81 37.52 -15.75 2.45
CA HIS A 81 38.62 -15.54 1.50
C HIS A 81 39.26 -14.15 1.60
N LEU A 82 38.59 -13.19 2.26
CA LEU A 82 38.98 -11.78 2.34
C LEU A 82 39.87 -11.42 3.54
N ALA A 83 40.59 -12.41 4.09
CA ALA A 83 41.41 -12.26 5.31
C ALA A 83 42.85 -11.75 5.05
N GLY A 84 43.24 -11.50 3.79
CA GLY A 84 44.58 -11.04 3.44
C GLY A 84 44.82 -9.55 3.68
N SER A 85 46.05 -9.17 4.05
CA SER A 85 46.47 -7.75 4.22
C SER A 85 46.31 -6.93 2.94
N ASP A 86 46.58 -7.55 1.78
CA ASP A 86 46.65 -6.87 0.49
C ASP A 86 45.27 -6.49 -0.05
N GLN A 87 44.20 -7.04 0.54
CA GLN A 87 42.81 -6.84 0.13
C GLN A 87 42.06 -5.86 1.03
N GLN A 88 42.70 -5.36 2.11
CA GLN A 88 42.02 -4.53 3.12
C GLN A 88 41.38 -3.27 2.55
N ALA A 89 42.09 -2.55 1.67
CA ALA A 89 41.58 -1.32 1.06
C ALA A 89 40.35 -1.58 0.18
N PHE A 90 40.37 -2.68 -0.58
CA PHE A 90 39.27 -3.09 -1.45
C PHE A 90 38.03 -3.49 -0.65
N VAL A 91 38.21 -4.35 0.37
CA VAL A 91 37.11 -4.79 1.25
C VAL A 91 36.50 -3.62 1.99
N ASN A 92 37.33 -2.73 2.56
CA ASN A 92 36.86 -1.50 3.21
C ASN A 92 36.07 -0.61 2.24
N GLY A 93 36.49 -0.50 0.98
CA GLY A 93 35.78 0.26 -0.04
C GLY A 93 34.39 -0.32 -0.34
N ILE A 94 34.29 -1.64 -0.52
CA ILE A 94 33.01 -2.31 -0.80
C ILE A 94 32.07 -2.24 0.40
N VAL A 95 32.57 -2.53 1.61
CA VAL A 95 31.78 -2.42 2.84
C VAL A 95 31.33 -0.97 3.07
N GLY A 96 32.22 0.00 2.86
CA GLY A 96 31.88 1.43 2.95
C GLY A 96 30.76 1.83 1.99
N LEU A 97 30.87 1.44 0.71
CA LEU A 97 29.84 1.71 -0.30
C LEU A 97 28.50 1.06 0.06
N GLU A 98 28.54 -0.19 0.52
CA GLU A 98 27.34 -0.90 0.95
C GLU A 98 26.66 -0.19 2.12
N LEU A 99 27.42 0.23 3.13
CA LEU A 99 26.90 0.99 4.28
C LEU A 99 26.31 2.33 3.85
N ASP A 100 26.99 3.07 2.97
CA ASP A 100 26.52 4.37 2.46
C ASP A 100 25.18 4.21 1.72
N GLU A 101 25.08 3.23 0.81
CA GLU A 101 23.81 2.95 0.11
C GLU A 101 22.70 2.48 1.06
N ARG A 102 23.03 1.70 2.11
CA ARG A 102 22.02 1.29 3.09
C ARG A 102 21.51 2.47 3.90
N ILE A 103 22.38 3.40 4.30
CA ILE A 103 21.96 4.64 4.97
C ILE A 103 20.95 5.40 4.10
N GLU A 104 21.28 5.61 2.82
CA GLU A 104 20.41 6.31 1.86
C GLU A 104 19.07 5.60 1.64
N GLU A 105 19.08 4.28 1.45
CA GLU A 105 17.84 3.52 1.23
C GLU A 105 16.95 3.49 2.47
N PHE A 106 17.52 3.36 3.68
CA PHE A 106 16.74 3.50 4.92
C PHE A 106 16.17 4.91 5.07
N GLU A 107 16.94 5.96 4.79
CA GLU A 107 16.47 7.35 4.84
C GLU A 107 15.28 7.57 3.90
N LYS A 108 15.44 7.14 2.65
CA LYS A 108 14.40 7.24 1.62
C LYS A 108 13.15 6.46 2.02
N ALA A 109 13.31 5.26 2.56
CA ALA A 109 12.20 4.42 2.97
C ALA A 109 11.44 5.00 4.19
N ILE A 110 12.16 5.49 5.20
CA ILE A 110 11.60 6.21 6.35
C ILE A 110 10.81 7.43 5.87
N LYS A 111 11.41 8.26 5.01
CA LYS A 111 10.78 9.48 4.49
C LYS A 111 9.50 9.19 3.71
N GLU A 112 9.54 8.23 2.78
CA GLU A 112 8.36 7.86 1.98
C GLU A 112 7.26 7.23 2.85
N TYR A 113 7.64 6.37 3.81
CA TYR A 113 6.70 5.75 4.74
C TYR A 113 6.02 6.81 5.63
N THR A 114 6.79 7.71 6.25
CA THR A 114 6.24 8.80 7.06
C THR A 114 5.29 9.68 6.24
N ALA A 115 5.70 10.12 5.05
CA ALA A 115 4.86 10.93 4.19
C ALA A 115 3.55 10.24 3.79
N LEU A 116 3.56 8.91 3.61
CA LEU A 116 2.35 8.15 3.33
C LEU A 116 1.45 8.03 4.57
N THR A 117 2.01 7.74 5.73
CA THR A 117 1.24 7.64 6.98
C THR A 117 0.60 8.96 7.39
N GLU A 118 1.26 10.10 7.13
CA GLU A 118 0.72 11.43 7.38
C GLU A 118 -0.41 11.77 6.41
N ARG A 119 -0.28 11.38 5.14
CA ARG A 119 -1.30 11.60 4.09
C ARG A 119 -2.59 10.83 4.40
N TRP A 120 -2.48 9.61 4.92
CA TRP A 120 -3.64 8.76 5.26
C TRP A 120 -4.10 8.97 6.71
N ASN A 121 -4.33 10.25 7.05
CA ASN A 121 -4.71 10.72 8.38
C ASN A 121 -5.84 9.87 9.00
N PRO A 122 -5.69 9.39 10.26
CA PRO A 122 -6.71 8.62 10.98
C PRO A 122 -8.08 9.31 11.14
N SER A 123 -8.15 10.63 10.97
CA SER A 123 -9.43 11.38 11.02
C SER A 123 -10.31 11.19 9.79
N ARG A 124 -9.80 10.53 8.74
CA ARG A 124 -10.54 10.22 7.51
C ARG A 124 -10.97 8.76 7.53
N ARG A 125 -12.20 8.49 7.09
CA ARG A 125 -12.64 7.11 6.85
C ARG A 125 -12.10 6.64 5.50
N ILE A 126 -11.50 5.45 5.47
CA ILE A 126 -10.86 4.94 4.25
C ILE A 126 -11.75 3.88 3.61
N LEU A 127 -11.97 4.05 2.31
CA LEU A 127 -12.75 3.15 1.48
C LEU A 127 -11.86 2.60 0.35
N VAL A 128 -11.90 1.29 0.14
CA VAL A 128 -11.29 0.64 -1.02
C VAL A 128 -12.41 0.08 -1.88
N PRO A 129 -12.66 0.63 -3.09
CA PRO A 129 -13.65 0.10 -3.99
C PRO A 129 -13.05 -1.05 -4.82
N ASP A 130 -13.88 -2.04 -5.14
CA ASP A 130 -13.56 -3.01 -6.18
C ASP A 130 -14.07 -2.53 -7.55
N THR A 131 -13.79 -3.32 -8.60
CA THR A 131 -14.27 -3.03 -9.96
C THR A 131 -15.80 -3.05 -10.04
N THR A 132 -16.48 -3.89 -9.26
CA THR A 132 -17.95 -4.00 -9.33
C THR A 132 -18.65 -2.73 -8.90
N LEU A 133 -18.11 -1.95 -7.94
CA LEU A 133 -18.64 -0.63 -7.61
C LEU A 133 -18.73 0.28 -8.84
N PHE A 134 -17.65 0.37 -9.62
CA PHE A 134 -17.60 1.24 -10.80
C PHE A 134 -18.58 0.81 -11.90
N ILE A 135 -18.85 -0.48 -12.01
CA ILE A 135 -19.70 -1.03 -13.08
C ILE A 135 -21.18 -1.07 -12.69
N GLN A 136 -21.49 -1.51 -11.47
CA GLN A 136 -22.86 -1.84 -11.05
C GLN A 136 -23.54 -0.71 -10.29
N HIS A 137 -22.79 0.15 -9.60
CA HIS A 137 -23.39 1.20 -8.78
C HIS A 137 -24.28 2.13 -9.63
N PRO A 138 -25.51 2.46 -9.19
CA PRO A 138 -26.41 3.32 -9.95
C PRO A 138 -25.80 4.69 -10.23
N GLU A 139 -25.19 5.29 -9.21
CA GLU A 139 -24.49 6.56 -9.33
C GLU A 139 -23.12 6.36 -9.99
N LYS A 140 -22.66 7.40 -10.68
CA LYS A 140 -21.31 7.42 -11.24
C LYS A 140 -20.33 7.83 -10.14
N ILE A 141 -19.07 7.45 -10.28
CA ILE A 141 -18.03 7.72 -9.25
C ILE A 141 -18.01 9.19 -8.80
N GLU A 142 -18.17 10.16 -9.70
CA GLU A 142 -18.15 11.61 -9.40
C GLU A 142 -19.42 12.14 -8.72
N HIS A 143 -20.43 11.30 -8.50
CA HIS A 143 -21.68 11.66 -7.87
C HIS A 143 -22.04 10.70 -6.73
N ALA A 144 -21.26 9.64 -6.55
CA ALA A 144 -21.54 8.60 -5.57
C ALA A 144 -21.40 9.15 -4.15
N ASP A 145 -22.39 8.89 -3.31
CA ASP A 145 -22.32 9.22 -1.89
C ASP A 145 -21.45 8.20 -1.11
N PHE A 146 -20.14 8.40 -1.15
CA PHE A 146 -19.19 7.53 -0.44
C PHE A 146 -19.39 7.53 1.09
N ALA A 147 -19.91 8.61 1.67
CA ALA A 147 -20.22 8.64 3.10
C ALA A 147 -21.38 7.68 3.40
N ALA A 148 -22.44 7.68 2.58
CA ALA A 148 -23.54 6.74 2.70
C ALA A 148 -23.08 5.27 2.55
N LEU A 149 -22.14 4.98 1.65
CA LEU A 149 -21.54 3.64 1.51
C LEU A 149 -20.79 3.17 2.78
N LEU A 150 -20.42 4.10 3.66
CA LEU A 150 -19.77 3.87 4.95
C LEU A 150 -20.72 4.04 6.15
N GLY A 151 -22.04 4.11 5.92
CA GLY A 151 -23.05 4.26 6.97
C GLY A 151 -23.45 5.70 7.29
N GLY A 152 -23.09 6.67 6.45
CA GLY A 152 -23.39 8.10 6.61
C GLY A 152 -22.38 8.84 7.50
N GLY A 153 -22.63 10.11 7.81
CA GLY A 153 -21.82 10.91 8.75
C GLY A 153 -20.94 11.98 8.09
N PRO A 154 -20.53 13.01 8.86
CA PRO A 154 -19.84 14.19 8.35
C PRO A 154 -18.32 14.00 8.19
N GLU A 155 -17.77 12.85 8.57
CA GLU A 155 -16.33 12.59 8.51
C GLU A 155 -15.84 12.55 7.06
N PRO A 156 -14.67 13.15 6.75
CA PRO A 156 -14.08 13.05 5.42
C PRO A 156 -13.83 11.60 5.01
N VAL A 157 -13.96 11.33 3.72
CA VAL A 157 -13.73 10.01 3.13
C VAL A 157 -12.51 10.06 2.22
N HIS A 158 -11.66 9.04 2.32
CA HIS A 158 -10.52 8.85 1.43
C HIS A 158 -10.72 7.55 0.64
N VAL A 159 -10.88 7.67 -0.68
CA VAL A 159 -11.11 6.56 -1.59
C VAL A 159 -9.78 6.13 -2.18
N LEU A 160 -9.32 4.93 -1.79
CA LEU A 160 -8.10 4.31 -2.30
C LEU A 160 -8.46 3.33 -3.40
N VAL A 161 -8.21 3.69 -4.66
CA VAL A 161 -8.50 2.83 -5.82
C VAL A 161 -7.29 1.96 -6.13
N PRO A 162 -7.34 0.63 -5.95
CA PRO A 162 -6.22 -0.26 -6.27
C PRO A 162 -5.86 -0.20 -7.75
N MET A 163 -4.56 -0.28 -8.07
CA MET A 163 -4.11 -0.34 -9.47
C MET A 163 -4.70 -1.54 -10.22
N MET A 164 -4.91 -2.68 -9.54
CA MET A 164 -5.59 -3.84 -10.10
C MET A 164 -6.99 -3.50 -10.63
N VAL A 165 -7.75 -2.63 -9.93
CA VAL A 165 -9.08 -2.20 -10.36
C VAL A 165 -8.99 -1.33 -11.63
N VAL A 166 -7.99 -0.47 -11.72
CA VAL A 166 -7.75 0.34 -12.93
C VAL A 166 -7.51 -0.56 -14.14
N ASP A 167 -6.70 -1.61 -13.97
CA ASP A 167 -6.39 -2.55 -15.03
C ASP A 167 -7.61 -3.39 -15.45
N GLU A 168 -8.44 -3.82 -14.49
CA GLU A 168 -9.71 -4.50 -14.77
C GLU A 168 -10.68 -3.60 -15.54
N LEU A 169 -10.78 -2.32 -15.15
CA LEU A 169 -11.59 -1.35 -15.89
C LEU A 169 -11.07 -1.16 -17.33
N ASP A 170 -9.76 -1.18 -17.54
CA ASP A 170 -9.20 -1.02 -18.89
C ASP A 170 -9.56 -2.22 -19.78
N VAL A 171 -9.45 -3.45 -19.25
CA VAL A 171 -9.91 -4.65 -19.96
C VAL A 171 -11.41 -4.60 -20.26
N LEU A 172 -12.23 -4.08 -19.32
CA LEU A 172 -13.67 -3.95 -19.52
C LEU A 172 -14.07 -2.95 -20.61
N LYS A 173 -13.19 -2.06 -21.06
CA LYS A 173 -13.46 -1.21 -22.25
C LYS A 173 -13.56 -2.00 -23.55
N GLU A 174 -13.07 -3.24 -23.57
CA GLU A 174 -13.13 -4.11 -24.76
C GLU A 174 -14.27 -5.13 -24.70
N THR A 175 -15.04 -5.17 -23.60
CA THR A 175 -16.15 -6.12 -23.45
C THR A 175 -17.29 -5.85 -24.44
N LYS A 176 -18.07 -6.88 -24.79
CA LYS A 176 -19.25 -6.76 -25.66
C LYS A 176 -20.47 -6.12 -24.96
N ASP A 177 -20.50 -6.16 -23.63
CA ASP A 177 -21.54 -5.49 -22.84
C ASP A 177 -21.39 -3.97 -22.96
N LYS A 178 -22.36 -3.33 -23.61
CA LYS A 178 -22.38 -1.88 -23.85
C LYS A 178 -22.37 -1.06 -22.55
N ARG A 179 -23.09 -1.52 -21.51
CA ARG A 179 -23.19 -0.81 -20.24
C ARG A 179 -21.87 -0.90 -19.49
N ALA A 180 -21.32 -2.11 -19.36
CA ALA A 180 -20.04 -2.31 -18.68
C ALA A 180 -18.90 -1.54 -19.37
N ARG A 181 -18.83 -1.61 -20.71
CA ARG A 181 -17.87 -0.85 -21.53
C ARG A 181 -17.93 0.65 -21.25
N TRP A 182 -19.14 1.22 -21.33
CA TRP A 182 -19.34 2.66 -21.13
C TRP A 182 -18.98 3.08 -19.70
N ARG A 183 -19.41 2.30 -18.70
CA ARG A 183 -19.10 2.56 -17.28
C ARG A 183 -17.60 2.52 -17.02
N ALA A 184 -16.90 1.53 -17.56
CA ALA A 184 -15.46 1.40 -17.38
C ALA A 184 -14.69 2.58 -17.99
N GLY A 185 -14.99 2.91 -19.25
CA GLY A 185 -14.40 4.08 -19.93
C GLY A 185 -14.70 5.39 -19.21
N TYR A 186 -15.92 5.56 -18.68
CA TYR A 186 -16.30 6.74 -17.90
C TYR A 186 -15.48 6.87 -16.62
N SER A 187 -15.44 5.80 -15.81
CA SER A 187 -14.72 5.78 -14.54
C SER A 187 -13.25 6.09 -14.75
N LEU A 188 -12.59 5.49 -15.75
CA LEU A 188 -11.19 5.77 -16.08
C LEU A 188 -10.97 7.23 -16.50
N ALA A 189 -11.87 7.80 -17.31
CA ALA A 189 -11.77 9.21 -17.70
C ALA A 189 -11.91 10.16 -16.49
N VAL A 190 -12.77 9.82 -15.52
CA VAL A 190 -12.89 10.59 -14.28
C VAL A 190 -11.64 10.44 -13.42
N LEU A 191 -11.14 9.21 -13.23
CA LEU A 191 -9.94 8.95 -12.45
C LEU A 191 -8.72 9.68 -13.03
N ASP A 192 -8.49 9.64 -14.36
CA ASP A 192 -7.41 10.39 -15.01
C ASP A 192 -7.57 11.90 -14.83
N ARG A 193 -8.80 12.42 -14.95
CA ARG A 193 -9.07 13.85 -14.82
C ARG A 193 -8.82 14.35 -13.39
N VAL A 194 -9.24 13.59 -12.38
CA VAL A 194 -9.22 13.99 -10.97
C VAL A 194 -7.87 13.70 -10.34
N ILE A 195 -7.30 12.52 -10.55
CA ILE A 195 -6.06 12.08 -9.90
C ILE A 195 -4.86 12.63 -10.68
N ARG A 196 -4.65 13.95 -10.57
CA ARG A 196 -3.43 14.63 -11.02
C ARG A 196 -2.33 14.59 -9.96
N GLU A 197 -2.73 14.48 -8.70
CA GLU A 197 -1.86 14.39 -7.53
C GLU A 197 -2.47 13.45 -6.47
N PRO A 198 -1.65 12.84 -5.59
CA PRO A 198 -2.16 12.00 -4.51
C PRO A 198 -3.10 12.76 -3.58
N GLY A 199 -4.26 12.18 -3.25
CA GLY A 199 -5.25 12.80 -2.37
C GLY A 199 -6.09 13.91 -3.02
N ALA A 200 -6.21 13.89 -4.36
CA ALA A 200 -7.04 14.84 -5.09
C ALA A 200 -8.48 14.88 -4.57
N VAL A 201 -9.05 16.08 -4.48
CA VAL A 201 -10.41 16.29 -3.99
C VAL A 201 -11.42 15.94 -5.08
N LEU A 202 -12.25 14.92 -4.81
CA LEU A 202 -13.38 14.54 -5.66
C LEU A 202 -14.63 15.33 -5.30
N HIS A 203 -14.90 15.49 -3.99
CA HIS A 203 -16.00 16.31 -3.46
C HIS A 203 -15.51 17.19 -2.32
N LYS A 204 -15.82 18.48 -2.37
CA LYS A 204 -15.55 19.39 -1.23
C LYS A 204 -16.56 19.11 -0.11
N ALA A 205 -16.16 19.35 1.13
CA ALA A 205 -17.09 19.33 2.26
C ALA A 205 -18.19 20.38 2.06
N ASN A 206 -19.43 20.05 2.44
CA ASN A 206 -20.58 20.97 2.44
C ASN A 206 -21.03 21.33 3.88
N VAL A 207 -20.16 21.10 4.87
CA VAL A 207 -20.41 21.44 6.29
C VAL A 207 -20.58 22.96 6.43
N GLY A 208 -21.81 23.40 6.70
CA GLY A 208 -22.13 24.80 7.01
C GLY A 208 -22.48 25.69 5.82
N GLN A 209 -22.82 25.15 4.65
CA GLN A 209 -23.60 25.93 3.68
C GLN A 209 -25.04 26.00 4.18
N ASP A 210 -25.62 27.21 4.24
CA ASP A 210 -27.07 27.44 4.32
C ASP A 210 -27.70 26.73 3.12
N THR A 211 -27.95 25.45 3.29
CA THR A 211 -28.70 24.66 2.35
C THR A 211 -30.14 24.92 2.73
N ASP A 212 -30.84 25.69 1.89
CA ASP A 212 -32.31 25.84 1.90
C ASP A 212 -33.04 24.48 1.68
N GLY A 213 -32.34 23.35 1.85
CA GLY A 213 -32.79 22.00 1.55
C GLY A 213 -32.15 20.97 2.48
N ASP A 214 -32.86 19.85 2.61
CA ASP A 214 -32.64 18.69 3.47
C ASP A 214 -31.34 17.88 3.16
N ASP A 215 -30.29 18.50 2.61
CA ASP A 215 -29.07 17.82 2.22
C ASP A 215 -28.16 17.61 3.45
N PRO A 216 -27.90 16.37 3.88
CA PRO A 216 -27.09 16.12 5.06
C PRO A 216 -25.68 16.66 4.91
N ALA A 217 -25.10 17.12 6.02
CA ALA A 217 -23.70 17.53 6.07
C ALA A 217 -22.77 16.34 5.73
N ARG A 218 -21.88 16.54 4.77
CA ARG A 218 -20.91 15.59 4.23
C ARG A 218 -19.50 16.16 4.34
N GLY A 219 -18.58 15.29 4.74
CA GLY A 219 -17.15 15.58 4.73
C GLY A 219 -16.58 15.65 3.31
N GLU A 220 -15.33 16.14 3.22
CA GLU A 220 -14.57 16.12 1.97
C GLU A 220 -14.33 14.68 1.51
N VAL A 221 -14.49 14.41 0.22
CA VAL A 221 -14.09 13.15 -0.41
C VAL A 221 -12.83 13.39 -1.22
N THR A 222 -11.79 12.64 -0.88
CA THR A 222 -10.52 12.61 -1.61
C THR A 222 -10.34 11.26 -2.26
N VAL A 223 -9.61 11.21 -3.37
CA VAL A 223 -9.34 9.98 -4.12
C VAL A 223 -7.85 9.87 -4.45
N GLU A 224 -7.30 8.67 -4.34
CA GLU A 224 -5.90 8.36 -4.64
C GLU A 224 -5.81 6.96 -5.27
N LEU A 225 -4.85 6.78 -6.18
CA LEU A 225 -4.51 5.45 -6.69
C LEU A 225 -3.60 4.74 -5.68
N LEU A 226 -3.99 3.55 -5.28
CA LEU A 226 -3.16 2.64 -4.51
C LEU A 226 -2.29 1.83 -5.48
N PHE A 227 -1.09 2.36 -5.75
CA PHE A 227 -0.11 1.73 -6.62
C PHE A 227 0.47 0.46 -6.00
N ASP A 228 0.92 -0.43 -6.88
CA ASP A 228 1.75 -1.57 -6.51
C ASP A 228 3.18 -1.08 -6.23
N PRO A 229 3.79 -1.47 -5.11
CA PRO A 229 5.17 -1.08 -4.84
C PRO A 229 6.08 -1.69 -5.92
N PRO A 230 7.21 -1.05 -6.24
CA PRO A 230 8.17 -1.59 -7.21
C PRO A 230 8.47 -3.06 -6.93
N GLY A 231 8.50 -3.89 -7.97
CA GLY A 231 8.73 -5.35 -7.90
C GLY A 231 7.77 -6.13 -6.99
N HIS A 232 6.59 -5.60 -6.71
CA HIS A 232 5.44 -6.38 -6.26
C HIS A 232 5.07 -7.40 -7.34
N ALA A 233 4.88 -8.65 -6.94
CA ALA A 233 4.33 -9.69 -7.80
C ALA A 233 2.87 -9.86 -7.41
N ARG A 234 1.96 -9.50 -8.32
CA ARG A 234 0.53 -9.62 -8.09
C ARG A 234 0.11 -11.07 -7.87
N LEU A 235 -0.89 -11.25 -7.03
CA LEU A 235 -1.54 -12.53 -6.84
C LEU A 235 -2.24 -12.99 -8.14
N PRO A 236 -2.31 -14.30 -8.40
CA PRO A 236 -2.91 -14.82 -9.64
C PRO A 236 -4.39 -14.45 -9.80
N ASN A 237 -5.09 -14.26 -8.69
CA ASN A 237 -6.50 -13.89 -8.65
C ASN A 237 -6.63 -12.39 -8.32
N PRO A 238 -7.25 -11.59 -9.19
CA PRO A 238 -7.49 -10.17 -8.95
C PRO A 238 -8.23 -9.84 -7.65
N ASP A 239 -9.20 -10.66 -7.27
CA ASP A 239 -9.95 -10.50 -6.02
C ASP A 239 -9.03 -10.56 -4.81
N ASP A 240 -8.18 -11.58 -4.78
CA ASP A 240 -7.20 -11.80 -3.71
C ASP A 240 -6.17 -10.67 -3.69
N GLU A 241 -5.76 -10.17 -4.86
CA GLU A 241 -4.88 -9.01 -5.01
C GLU A 241 -5.50 -7.74 -4.42
N ILE A 242 -6.76 -7.42 -4.76
CA ILE A 242 -7.46 -6.24 -4.22
C ILE A 242 -7.56 -6.32 -2.68
N VAL A 243 -7.87 -7.50 -2.13
CA VAL A 243 -7.92 -7.72 -0.68
C VAL A 243 -6.53 -7.54 -0.06
N ASP A 244 -5.48 -8.13 -0.64
CA ASP A 244 -4.11 -7.98 -0.17
C ASP A 244 -3.68 -6.51 -0.12
N ARG A 245 -3.95 -5.75 -1.19
CA ARG A 245 -3.66 -4.30 -1.23
C ARG A 245 -4.46 -3.53 -0.18
N ALA A 246 -5.73 -3.87 0.05
CA ALA A 246 -6.56 -3.23 1.07
C ALA A 246 -6.05 -3.50 2.51
N VAL A 247 -5.58 -4.72 2.79
CA VAL A 247 -4.97 -5.07 4.10
C VAL A 247 -3.68 -4.30 4.33
N VAL A 248 -2.82 -4.19 3.32
CA VAL A 248 -1.62 -3.35 3.38
C VAL A 248 -2.02 -1.89 3.65
N ALA A 249 -3.07 -1.40 2.99
CA ALA A 249 -3.56 -0.05 3.20
C ALA A 249 -4.03 0.18 4.64
N GLN A 250 -4.71 -0.80 5.25
CA GLN A 250 -5.12 -0.75 6.66
C GLN A 250 -3.93 -0.64 7.61
N ALA A 251 -2.87 -1.43 7.38
CA ALA A 251 -1.67 -1.37 8.20
C ALA A 251 -0.98 0.01 8.10
N LEU A 252 -0.88 0.57 6.89
CA LEU A 252 -0.30 1.90 6.66
C LEU A 252 -1.14 3.03 7.26
N ALA A 253 -2.46 2.97 7.08
CA ALA A 253 -3.38 3.95 7.62
C ALA A 253 -3.43 3.93 9.15
N GLY A 254 -3.13 2.79 9.80
CA GLY A 254 -3.32 2.64 11.24
C GLY A 254 -4.78 2.84 11.67
N ALA A 255 -5.72 2.70 10.73
CA ALA A 255 -7.14 2.91 10.90
C ALA A 255 -7.92 1.87 10.09
N PRO A 256 -9.15 1.51 10.49
CA PRO A 256 -9.94 0.54 9.75
C PRO A 256 -10.19 0.98 8.30
N VAL A 257 -9.97 0.06 7.36
CA VAL A 257 -10.29 0.25 5.94
C VAL A 257 -11.54 -0.55 5.59
N THR A 258 -12.46 0.07 4.87
CA THR A 258 -13.70 -0.58 4.42
C THR A 258 -13.58 -0.94 2.95
N LEU A 259 -13.60 -2.25 2.64
CA LEU A 259 -13.76 -2.77 1.29
C LEU A 259 -15.22 -2.65 0.87
N VAL A 260 -15.48 -2.07 -0.31
CA VAL A 260 -16.83 -1.89 -0.84
C VAL A 260 -16.97 -2.63 -2.16
N THR A 261 -17.96 -3.51 -2.23
CA THR A 261 -18.13 -4.45 -3.35
C THR A 261 -19.59 -4.88 -3.50
N TYR A 262 -20.01 -5.19 -4.72
CA TYR A 262 -21.23 -5.94 -5.01
C TYR A 262 -21.00 -7.46 -5.06
N ASP A 263 -19.75 -7.90 -5.21
CA ASP A 263 -19.41 -9.31 -5.37
C ASP A 263 -19.42 -10.08 -4.04
N THR A 264 -20.00 -11.27 -4.08
CA THR A 264 -20.10 -12.12 -2.89
C THR A 264 -18.75 -12.72 -2.52
N GLY A 265 -18.00 -13.23 -3.50
CA GLY A 265 -16.69 -13.83 -3.26
C GLY A 265 -15.71 -12.81 -2.68
N GLN A 266 -15.66 -11.61 -3.26
CA GLN A 266 -14.85 -10.49 -2.80
C GLN A 266 -15.24 -10.06 -1.38
N SER A 267 -16.54 -9.98 -1.09
CA SER A 267 -16.98 -9.68 0.27
C SER A 267 -16.48 -10.73 1.27
N THR A 268 -16.64 -12.03 0.96
CA THR A 268 -16.23 -13.13 1.84
C THR A 268 -14.71 -13.15 2.06
N ARG A 269 -13.91 -12.88 1.01
CA ARG A 269 -12.45 -12.77 1.13
C ARG A 269 -12.03 -11.59 2.01
N GLY A 270 -12.66 -10.43 1.84
CA GLY A 270 -12.41 -9.26 2.68
C GLY A 270 -12.68 -9.55 4.15
N TRP A 271 -13.81 -10.21 4.46
CA TRP A 271 -14.12 -10.66 5.83
C TRP A 271 -13.08 -11.62 6.38
N ALA A 272 -12.65 -12.61 5.59
CA ALA A 272 -11.65 -13.58 6.01
C ALA A 272 -10.27 -12.94 6.28
N ALA A 273 -9.98 -11.80 5.65
CA ALA A 273 -8.79 -10.99 5.84
C ALA A 273 -8.94 -9.90 6.93
N GLU A 274 -10.01 -9.97 7.73
CA GLU A 274 -10.29 -9.04 8.83
C GLU A 274 -10.48 -7.57 8.40
N LEU A 275 -10.86 -7.33 7.15
CA LEU A 275 -11.28 -6.01 6.68
C LEU A 275 -12.72 -5.72 7.10
N ARG A 276 -13.06 -4.43 7.26
CA ARG A 276 -14.47 -4.03 7.23
C ARG A 276 -14.98 -4.17 5.81
N VAL A 277 -16.21 -4.65 5.64
CA VAL A 277 -16.79 -4.86 4.31
C VAL A 277 -18.20 -4.27 4.24
N THR A 278 -18.42 -3.37 3.29
CA THR A 278 -19.78 -3.00 2.87
C THR A 278 -20.11 -3.78 1.60
N LYS A 279 -20.91 -4.84 1.76
CA LYS A 279 -21.49 -5.57 0.64
C LYS A 279 -22.75 -4.87 0.14
N LEU A 280 -22.65 -4.29 -1.05
CA LEU A 280 -23.78 -3.68 -1.75
C LEU A 280 -24.63 -4.77 -2.40
N ARG A 281 -25.93 -4.51 -2.53
CA ARG A 281 -26.88 -5.44 -3.15
C ARG A 281 -27.32 -4.92 -4.50
N SER A 282 -27.34 -5.80 -5.49
CA SER A 282 -28.07 -5.61 -6.72
C SER A 282 -29.38 -6.41 -6.65
N ASP A 283 -30.29 -6.17 -7.58
CA ASP A 283 -31.53 -6.94 -7.71
C ASP A 283 -31.29 -8.34 -8.31
N ALA A 284 -30.04 -8.74 -8.55
CA ALA A 284 -29.72 -10.05 -9.08
C ALA A 284 -29.97 -11.13 -8.02
N GLY A 285 -30.81 -12.12 -8.35
CA GLY A 285 -31.22 -13.17 -7.42
C GLY A 285 -32.28 -12.75 -6.41
N THR A 286 -32.81 -11.51 -6.51
CA THR A 286 -34.00 -11.09 -5.76
C THR A 286 -35.21 -11.24 -6.67
N GLY A 287 -36.09 -12.17 -6.32
CA GLY A 287 -37.27 -12.51 -7.12
C GLY A 287 -37.64 -13.99 -7.02
N PRO A 288 -38.80 -14.40 -7.54
CA PRO A 288 -39.14 -15.81 -7.63
C PRO A 288 -38.11 -16.56 -8.48
N GLU A 289 -37.79 -17.79 -8.07
CA GLU A 289 -36.94 -18.69 -8.85
C GLU A 289 -37.51 -18.79 -10.29
N PRO A 290 -36.68 -18.58 -11.33
CA PRO A 290 -37.17 -18.67 -12.70
C PRO A 290 -37.75 -20.05 -12.94
N ALA A 291 -38.94 -20.09 -13.55
CA ALA A 291 -39.59 -21.35 -13.88
C ALA A 291 -38.63 -22.22 -14.71
N LYS A 292 -38.51 -23.51 -14.35
CA LYS A 292 -37.73 -24.47 -15.12
C LYS A 292 -38.27 -24.49 -16.55
N ALA A 293 -37.38 -24.23 -17.52
CA ALA A 293 -37.65 -24.34 -18.94
C ALA A 293 -37.94 -25.80 -19.34
#